data_AF-A0A2E8GWC4-F1
#
_entry.id   AF-A0A2E8GWC4-F1
#
_cell.length_a   1.000
_cell.length_b   1.000
_cell.length_c   1.000
_cell.angle_alpha   90.00
_cell.angle_beta   90.00
_cell.angle_gamma   90.00
#
_symmetry.space_group_name_H-M   'P 1'
#
loop_
_entity.id
_entity.type
_entity.pdbx_description
1 polymer ?
#
loop_
_entity_poly.entity_id
_entity_poly.type
_entity_poly.pdbx_seq_one_letter_code
_entity_poly.pdbx_strand_id
1 'polypeptide(L)'
;MLKRSKPTLLLLYISLILTPLTAKDHPAPQILKDSKEKDIILKRSESLNKYLRQHPSPSPKYPVINNLPQEFIQVFPEQIPAPDLEVESTITSRDVDFDLRAAAHLLRRTTFGPIWEGINWAHNGGLDATVDALLEEQPVPDPPGDWIDDPMPPYDSLTPEQLDSLNNAYREQRAETRSWIIDNMLEEEASIHETMTLFWHDHFATSAQKVSFPPAMYHHYALLREYALGNIKDFVKAMAVDPAMLKWLDNDKNRYRHLYVTGDSDEWSGYGRKLIDEDEDGVYTKTIGLNPGLYRYLYTCGGFSIYEDVPDECAYIDPNDDTPLRAFGMNNEDVILDPHSWGGCPEEGYNHGPMVVNFNVDMTGVDLQGGAVHVTGTMDDWSGFGLTLMPNGDGTYSGSMELEPGVYEYLYTVTGEFDDWSGWGMVGNPPLGSNCDWNPDDQWANFGFALINTDTLTMNNVWAECLVDDSYFHHVTFQVSENPCPLAGINENFSRELLELFTIGVGNYSQEDVVEAARAYTGYTTDGLETFFIENRHDFGSKTFMGQTGYWFGDDIVDIIFEQEETARFFARKIYQWFVYYNPDEQAVDALADILRENDYEIKPMLEALFKSELFFDENFRGA
;
A
#
# COMPACT_ATOMS: atom_id res chain seq x y z
N MET A 1 -52.55 46.00 -5.99
CA MET A 1 -52.02 47.31 -6.40
C MET A 1 -50.81 47.64 -5.53
N LEU A 2 -49.65 47.87 -6.19
CA LEU A 2 -48.44 48.62 -5.77
C LEU A 2 -47.68 48.15 -4.49
N LYS A 3 -46.63 47.32 -4.60
CA LYS A 3 -45.19 47.61 -4.87
C LYS A 3 -44.50 48.62 -3.92
N ARG A 4 -43.47 48.14 -3.20
CA ARG A 4 -42.11 48.74 -2.97
C ARG A 4 -41.26 47.75 -2.14
N SER A 5 -40.37 47.01 -2.80
CA SER A 5 -38.89 47.17 -2.88
C SER A 5 -38.09 46.64 -1.66
N LYS A 6 -37.35 45.53 -1.87
CA LYS A 6 -36.21 44.99 -1.08
C LYS A 6 -34.90 45.75 -1.42
N PRO A 7 -33.70 45.39 -0.90
CA PRO A 7 -33.23 45.02 0.47
C PRO A 7 -31.87 45.69 0.83
N THR A 8 -31.40 45.64 2.08
CA THR A 8 -29.94 45.78 2.37
C THR A 8 -29.54 45.20 3.75
N LEU A 9 -28.49 44.37 3.73
CA LEU A 9 -27.52 43.98 4.76
C LEU A 9 -27.97 43.64 6.19
N LEU A 10 -27.76 42.39 6.58
CA LEU A 10 -27.47 42.02 7.97
C LEU A 10 -26.42 40.90 7.98
N LEU A 11 -25.21 41.22 8.44
CA LEU A 11 -24.21 40.25 8.92
C LEU A 11 -23.21 41.03 9.75
N LEU A 12 -23.19 40.79 11.06
CA LEU A 12 -22.04 41.03 11.94
C LEU A 12 -22.30 40.47 13.34
N TYR A 13 -21.24 39.85 13.88
CA TYR A 13 -20.87 39.63 15.28
C TYR A 13 -21.23 38.31 16.00
N ILE A 14 -20.28 37.36 15.90
CA ILE A 14 -19.28 36.98 16.93
C ILE A 14 -19.40 35.65 17.71
N SER A 15 -18.32 34.87 17.51
CA SER A 15 -17.49 34.07 18.43
C SER A 15 -17.88 32.69 18.96
N LEU A 16 -17.00 31.74 18.57
CA LEU A 16 -16.32 30.68 19.34
C LEU A 16 -17.16 29.63 20.09
N ILE A 17 -16.99 28.36 19.70
CA ILE A 17 -16.24 27.30 20.41
C ILE A 17 -16.63 25.94 19.76
N LEU A 18 -15.62 25.08 19.50
CA LEU A 18 -15.68 23.65 19.10
C LEU A 18 -15.97 23.31 17.62
N THR A 19 -14.92 22.97 16.88
CA THR A 19 -14.99 22.02 15.75
C THR A 19 -13.82 21.02 15.88
N PRO A 20 -14.08 19.70 15.84
CA PRO A 20 -13.02 18.72 15.63
C PRO A 20 -12.55 18.82 14.16
N LEU A 21 -11.25 18.63 13.94
CA LEU A 21 -10.72 18.35 12.61
C LEU A 21 -11.31 17.03 12.12
N THR A 22 -12.28 17.09 11.21
CA THR A 22 -12.70 15.92 10.43
C THR A 22 -11.89 15.89 9.15
N ALA A 23 -11.24 14.75 8.93
CA ALA A 23 -10.52 14.35 7.73
C ALA A 23 -11.26 14.81 6.46
N LYS A 24 -10.50 15.38 5.50
CA LYS A 24 -11.01 15.62 4.16
C LYS A 24 -11.37 14.27 3.54
N ASP A 25 -12.60 14.14 3.10
CA ASP A 25 -13.08 13.06 2.25
C ASP A 25 -12.16 12.92 1.02
N HIS A 26 -11.37 11.85 0.97
CA HIS A 26 -10.67 11.43 -0.23
C HIS A 26 -11.71 10.90 -1.24
N PRO A 27 -11.68 11.33 -2.52
CA PRO A 27 -12.53 10.72 -3.52
C PRO A 27 -12.11 9.25 -3.73
N ALA A 28 -13.10 8.37 -3.86
CA ALA A 28 -12.89 6.94 -4.07
C ALA A 28 -11.95 6.65 -5.28
N PRO A 29 -11.15 5.58 -5.23
CA PRO A 29 -10.15 5.26 -6.25
C PRO A 29 -10.81 5.06 -7.62
N GLN A 30 -10.44 5.89 -8.61
CA GLN A 30 -10.82 5.67 -10.00
C GLN A 30 -9.94 4.58 -10.60
N ILE A 31 -10.42 3.33 -10.52
CA ILE A 31 -9.92 2.26 -11.39
C ILE A 31 -10.36 2.60 -12.81
N LEU A 32 -9.41 2.77 -13.74
CA LEU A 32 -9.67 2.95 -15.18
C LEU A 32 -10.46 1.73 -15.72
N LYS A 33 -11.78 1.87 -15.79
CA LYS A 33 -12.71 0.77 -16.10
C LYS A 33 -13.24 0.78 -17.54
N ASP A 34 -12.94 1.80 -18.35
CA ASP A 34 -13.61 1.97 -19.66
C ASP A 34 -12.66 1.89 -20.86
N SER A 35 -13.01 1.09 -21.88
CA SER A 35 -12.26 0.99 -23.14
C SER A 35 -12.29 2.29 -23.94
N LYS A 36 -13.29 3.15 -23.70
CA LYS A 36 -13.35 4.50 -24.25
C LYS A 36 -12.30 5.45 -23.68
N GLU A 37 -11.89 5.28 -22.42
CA GLU A 37 -10.81 6.08 -21.83
C GLU A 37 -9.46 5.71 -22.45
N LYS A 38 -9.22 4.42 -22.71
CA LYS A 38 -8.04 3.96 -23.47
C LYS A 38 -7.98 4.57 -24.87
N ASP A 39 -9.10 4.63 -25.60
CA ASP A 39 -9.19 5.27 -26.92
C ASP A 39 -9.02 6.80 -26.88
N ILE A 40 -9.40 7.45 -25.78
CA ILE A 40 -9.21 8.90 -25.56
C ILE A 40 -7.75 9.20 -25.24
N ILE A 41 -7.09 8.37 -24.42
CA ILE A 41 -5.65 8.46 -24.10
C ILE A 41 -4.83 8.22 -25.37
N LEU A 42 -5.19 7.22 -26.19
CA LEU A 42 -4.54 6.96 -27.48
C LEU A 42 -4.68 8.17 -28.42
N LYS A 43 -5.88 8.75 -28.54
CA LYS A 43 -6.13 9.96 -29.34
C LYS A 43 -5.42 11.20 -28.81
N ARG A 44 -5.23 11.35 -27.50
CA ARG A 44 -4.45 12.45 -26.90
C ARG A 44 -2.95 12.29 -27.17
N SER A 45 -2.40 11.08 -27.07
CA SER A 45 -1.01 10.81 -27.44
C SER A 45 -0.74 11.00 -28.94
N GLU A 46 -1.72 10.68 -29.81
CA GLU A 46 -1.68 11.00 -31.24
C GLU A 46 -1.82 12.50 -31.51
N SER A 47 -2.64 13.21 -30.71
CA SER A 47 -2.82 14.66 -30.79
C SER A 47 -1.59 15.44 -30.34
N LEU A 48 -0.85 14.95 -29.34
CA LEU A 48 0.43 15.53 -28.90
C LEU A 48 1.49 15.38 -30.00
N ASN A 49 1.61 14.18 -30.58
CA ASN A 49 2.49 13.94 -31.74
C ASN A 49 2.10 14.79 -32.96
N LYS A 50 0.83 15.15 -33.12
CA LYS A 50 0.35 16.05 -34.17
C LYS A 50 0.61 17.53 -33.85
N TYR A 51 0.46 17.93 -32.59
CA TYR A 51 0.74 19.27 -32.10
C TYR A 51 2.23 19.61 -32.21
N LEU A 52 3.11 18.71 -31.76
CA LEU A 52 4.58 18.85 -31.85
C LEU A 52 5.08 18.91 -33.30
N ARG A 53 4.42 18.24 -34.25
CA ARG A 53 4.71 18.38 -35.70
C ARG A 53 4.24 19.71 -36.30
N GLN A 54 3.24 20.35 -35.69
CA GLN A 54 2.65 21.61 -36.16
C GLN A 54 3.29 22.85 -35.51
N HIS A 55 3.96 22.67 -34.37
CA HIS A 55 4.65 23.72 -33.61
C HIS A 55 6.11 23.30 -33.31
N PRO A 56 7.00 23.26 -34.32
CA PRO A 56 8.41 23.01 -34.06
C PRO A 56 8.97 24.12 -33.16
N SER A 57 9.42 23.74 -31.96
CA SER A 57 10.15 24.65 -31.08
C SER A 57 11.42 25.13 -31.80
N PRO A 58 11.78 26.43 -31.75
CA PRO A 58 13.00 26.90 -32.35
C PRO A 58 14.19 26.11 -31.78
N SER A 59 15.10 25.68 -32.64
CA SER A 59 16.31 24.97 -32.22
C SER A 59 17.03 25.76 -31.11
N PRO A 60 17.64 25.08 -30.11
CA PRO A 60 18.37 25.74 -29.05
C PRO A 60 19.33 26.78 -29.63
N LYS A 61 19.27 28.02 -29.14
CA LYS A 61 20.16 29.12 -29.58
C LYS A 61 21.60 28.97 -29.09
N TYR A 62 22.00 27.79 -28.61
CA TYR A 62 23.33 27.55 -28.08
C TYR A 62 24.14 26.66 -29.03
N PRO A 63 25.40 27.05 -29.34
CA PRO A 63 26.27 26.25 -30.18
C PRO A 63 26.60 24.93 -29.48
N VAL A 64 26.39 23.82 -30.19
CA VAL A 64 26.90 22.50 -29.79
C VAL A 64 28.42 22.57 -29.72
N ILE A 65 29.00 22.35 -28.54
CA ILE A 65 30.45 22.30 -28.35
C ILE A 65 30.95 20.95 -28.89
N ASN A 66 31.33 20.92 -30.17
CA ASN A 66 31.74 19.70 -30.88
C ASN A 66 33.14 19.16 -30.50
N ASN A 67 33.86 19.82 -29.58
CA ASN A 67 35.25 19.52 -29.25
C ASN A 67 35.50 19.35 -27.74
N LEU A 68 34.63 18.62 -27.03
CA LEU A 68 35.02 18.09 -25.73
C LEU A 68 36.07 16.98 -25.96
N PRO A 69 37.26 17.05 -25.36
CA PRO A 69 38.27 16.00 -25.50
C PRO A 69 37.70 14.65 -25.03
N GLN A 70 37.81 13.62 -25.87
CA GLN A 70 37.31 12.26 -25.56
C GLN A 70 38.13 11.55 -24.48
N GLU A 71 39.30 12.09 -24.13
CA GLU A 71 40.12 11.59 -23.03
C GLU A 71 39.79 12.39 -21.77
N PHE A 72 38.71 12.01 -21.08
CA PHE A 72 38.64 12.28 -19.65
C PHE A 72 39.70 11.42 -18.98
N ILE A 73 40.89 11.99 -18.75
CA ILE A 73 41.76 11.46 -17.71
C ILE A 73 40.94 11.58 -16.43
N GLN A 74 40.45 10.45 -15.94
CA GLN A 74 39.83 10.35 -14.63
C GLN A 74 40.97 10.55 -13.61
N VAL A 75 41.41 11.81 -13.47
CA VAL A 75 42.17 12.24 -12.33
C VAL A 75 41.16 12.15 -11.21
N PHE A 76 41.17 11.04 -10.46
CA PHE A 76 40.64 11.09 -9.11
C PHE A 76 41.58 12.07 -8.40
N PRO A 77 41.15 13.31 -8.08
CA PRO A 77 41.97 14.13 -7.23
C PRO A 77 42.21 13.29 -5.98
N GLU A 78 43.47 13.14 -5.58
CA GLU A 78 43.79 12.69 -4.24
C GLU A 78 42.90 13.54 -3.32
N GLN A 79 42.00 12.91 -2.54
CA GLN A 79 41.11 13.65 -1.66
C GLN A 79 42.00 14.38 -0.66
N ILE A 80 42.30 15.64 -0.93
CA ILE A 80 43.01 16.50 0.01
C ILE A 80 41.98 16.76 1.11
N PRO A 81 42.19 16.24 2.34
CA PRO A 81 41.27 16.53 3.42
C PRO A 81 41.22 18.03 3.62
N ALA A 82 40.01 18.55 3.84
CA ALA A 82 39.81 19.94 4.18
C ALA A 82 40.66 20.28 5.42
N PRO A 83 41.42 21.39 5.43
CA PRO A 83 42.22 21.75 6.59
C PRO A 83 41.35 21.97 7.83
N ASP A 84 41.86 21.58 8.99
CA ASP A 84 41.26 21.99 10.27
C ASP A 84 41.53 23.49 10.47
N LEU A 85 40.47 24.27 10.62
CA LEU A 85 40.51 25.71 10.80
C LEU A 85 40.21 26.04 12.27
N GLU A 86 41.02 26.92 12.88
CA GLU A 86 40.70 27.48 14.19
C GLU A 86 39.68 28.61 14.01
N VAL A 87 38.46 28.37 14.50
CA VAL A 87 37.33 29.30 14.39
C VAL A 87 36.97 29.76 15.80
N GLU A 88 37.11 31.07 16.07
CA GLU A 88 36.79 31.67 17.37
C GLU A 88 35.39 32.30 17.41
N SER A 89 34.78 32.51 16.24
CA SER A 89 33.46 33.11 16.07
C SER A 89 32.34 32.10 16.33
N THR A 90 31.15 32.57 16.71
CA THR A 90 30.01 31.69 17.07
C THR A 90 28.74 32.06 16.31
N ILE A 91 27.80 31.12 16.19
CA ILE A 91 26.51 31.34 15.50
C ILE A 91 25.63 32.40 16.19
N THR A 92 25.86 32.65 17.48
CA THR A 92 25.06 33.60 18.28
C THR A 92 25.60 35.02 18.22
N SER A 93 26.87 35.21 17.82
CA SER A 93 27.45 36.54 17.63
C SER A 93 26.92 37.21 16.37
N ARG A 94 26.59 38.49 16.48
CA ARG A 94 25.97 39.32 15.42
C ARG A 94 26.80 40.56 15.07
N ASP A 95 28.02 40.68 15.59
CA ASP A 95 28.89 41.85 15.35
C ASP A 95 29.61 41.75 14.01
N VAL A 96 28.85 41.93 12.92
CA VAL A 96 29.36 41.82 11.55
C VAL A 96 29.64 43.21 10.97
N ASP A 97 30.90 43.46 10.62
CA ASP A 97 31.26 44.60 9.75
C ASP A 97 30.84 44.29 8.31
N PHE A 98 29.63 44.72 7.93
CA PHE A 98 29.02 44.42 6.63
C PHE A 98 29.52 45.35 5.52
N ASP A 99 30.83 45.29 5.27
CA ASP A 99 31.49 46.00 4.18
C ASP A 99 31.20 45.37 2.80
N LEU A 100 31.80 45.93 1.75
CA LEU A 100 31.61 45.45 0.38
C LEU A 100 32.10 43.99 0.20
N ARG A 101 33.09 43.54 0.98
CA ARG A 101 33.60 42.16 0.90
C ARG A 101 32.65 41.20 1.59
N ALA A 102 32.09 41.58 2.74
CA ALA A 102 31.06 40.81 3.43
C ALA A 102 29.81 40.67 2.55
N ALA A 103 29.34 41.75 1.92
CA ALA A 103 28.23 41.71 0.96
C ALA A 103 28.53 40.78 -0.23
N ALA A 104 29.74 40.85 -0.80
CA ALA A 104 30.16 39.95 -1.88
C ALA A 104 30.24 38.49 -1.42
N HIS A 105 30.76 38.23 -0.22
CA HIS A 105 30.83 36.88 0.36
C HIS A 105 29.45 36.27 0.54
N LEU A 106 28.52 37.01 1.15
CA LEU A 106 27.13 36.57 1.33
C LEU A 106 26.51 36.16 0.00
N LEU A 107 26.47 37.07 -0.97
CA LEU A 107 25.85 36.77 -2.26
C LEU A 107 26.56 35.64 -3.02
N ARG A 108 27.88 35.51 -2.93
CA ARG A 108 28.61 34.40 -3.59
C ARG A 108 28.28 33.03 -2.99
N ARG A 109 27.89 32.99 -1.72
CA ARG A 109 27.51 31.76 -1.02
C ARG A 109 26.03 31.43 -1.18
N THR A 110 25.18 32.44 -1.43
CA THR A 110 23.73 32.27 -1.46
C THR A 110 23.10 32.41 -2.84
N THR A 111 23.82 32.91 -3.86
CA THR A 111 23.25 33.11 -5.21
C THR A 111 24.19 32.65 -6.33
N PHE A 112 23.63 32.53 -7.54
CA PHE A 112 24.38 32.12 -8.73
C PHE A 112 25.03 33.31 -9.43
N GLY A 113 26.30 33.57 -9.12
CA GLY A 113 27.13 34.52 -9.88
C GLY A 113 26.74 35.99 -9.69
N PRO A 114 26.79 36.53 -8.45
CA PRO A 114 26.39 37.90 -8.19
C PRO A 114 27.22 38.91 -8.99
N ILE A 115 26.53 39.86 -9.61
CA ILE A 115 27.14 40.98 -10.35
C ILE A 115 27.44 42.16 -9.42
N TRP A 116 28.25 43.10 -9.91
CA TRP A 116 28.67 44.29 -9.16
C TRP A 116 27.47 45.10 -8.65
N GLU A 117 26.44 45.26 -9.47
CA GLU A 117 25.22 45.98 -9.10
C GLU A 117 24.52 45.34 -7.89
N GLY A 118 24.43 44.01 -7.86
CA GLY A 118 23.85 43.25 -6.75
C GLY A 118 24.67 43.37 -5.47
N ILE A 119 26.01 43.26 -5.58
CA ILE A 119 26.92 43.43 -4.42
C ILE A 119 26.80 44.84 -3.84
N ASN A 120 26.77 45.85 -4.71
CA ASN A 120 26.64 47.24 -4.29
C ASN A 120 25.25 47.52 -3.69
N TRP A 121 24.18 46.90 -4.22
CA TRP A 121 22.85 46.96 -3.62
C TRP A 121 22.85 46.38 -2.20
N ALA A 122 23.38 45.17 -2.01
CA ALA A 122 23.45 44.51 -0.71
C ALA A 122 24.24 45.36 0.30
N HIS A 123 25.44 45.82 -0.07
CA HIS A 123 26.26 46.66 0.80
C HIS A 123 25.53 47.95 1.24
N ASN A 124 24.84 48.63 0.31
CA ASN A 124 24.11 49.86 0.63
C ASN A 124 22.82 49.60 1.44
N GLY A 125 22.19 48.44 1.27
CA GLY A 125 20.99 48.02 2.00
C GLY A 125 21.28 47.56 3.43
N GLY A 126 22.49 47.05 3.67
CA GLY A 126 22.89 46.48 4.96
C GLY A 126 22.52 45.00 5.09
N LEU A 127 23.10 44.34 6.10
CA LEU A 127 22.99 42.89 6.29
C LEU A 127 21.54 42.42 6.45
N ASP A 128 20.79 43.03 7.36
CA ASP A 128 19.41 42.61 7.65
C ASP A 128 18.50 42.68 6.43
N ALA A 129 18.45 43.83 5.76
CA ALA A 129 17.61 44.01 4.58
C ALA A 129 18.02 43.08 3.42
N THR A 130 19.32 42.77 3.31
CA THR A 130 19.82 41.83 2.29
C THR A 130 19.38 40.40 2.60
N VAL A 131 19.54 39.94 3.85
CA VAL A 131 19.14 38.58 4.26
C VAL A 131 17.62 38.42 4.19
N ASP A 132 16.85 39.43 4.61
CA ASP A 132 15.39 39.40 4.54
C ASP A 132 14.90 39.26 3.09
N ALA A 133 15.55 39.95 2.14
CA ALA A 133 15.27 39.83 0.71
C ALA A 133 15.69 38.47 0.13
N LEU A 134 16.86 37.95 0.52
CA LEU A 134 17.33 36.63 0.08
C LEU A 134 16.37 35.50 0.47
N LEU A 135 15.70 35.64 1.62
CA LEU A 135 14.77 34.66 2.19
C LEU A 135 13.31 34.95 1.84
N GLU A 136 13.03 35.82 0.87
CA GLU A 136 11.68 36.08 0.38
C GLU A 136 11.22 34.96 -0.55
N GLU A 137 9.99 34.47 -0.34
CA GLU A 137 9.39 33.44 -1.19
C GLU A 137 9.25 33.93 -2.63
N GLN A 138 9.62 33.06 -3.57
CA GLN A 138 9.54 33.37 -4.99
C GLN A 138 8.27 32.78 -5.62
N PRO A 139 7.68 33.47 -6.62
CA PRO A 139 6.56 32.90 -7.35
C PRO A 139 6.96 31.61 -8.07
N VAL A 140 5.96 30.78 -8.36
CA VAL A 140 6.14 29.58 -9.18
C VAL A 140 6.37 30.00 -10.64
N PRO A 141 7.49 29.63 -11.28
CA PRO A 141 7.76 29.94 -12.68
C PRO A 141 6.81 29.19 -13.61
N ASP A 142 6.58 29.75 -14.80
CA ASP A 142 5.83 29.06 -15.85
C ASP A 142 6.53 27.73 -16.21
N PRO A 143 5.79 26.64 -16.44
CA PRO A 143 6.38 25.33 -16.70
C PRO A 143 7.13 25.28 -18.05
N PRO A 144 8.06 24.32 -18.24
CA PRO A 144 8.84 24.19 -19.46
C PRO A 144 8.00 23.85 -20.71
N GLY A 145 6.78 23.32 -20.53
CA GLY A 145 5.85 23.06 -21.62
C GLY A 145 4.54 22.42 -21.14
N ASP A 146 3.56 22.32 -22.05
CA ASP A 146 2.22 21.78 -21.76
C ASP A 146 2.20 20.27 -21.45
N TRP A 147 3.34 19.58 -21.61
CA TRP A 147 3.48 18.13 -21.44
C TRP A 147 3.61 17.69 -19.97
N ILE A 148 3.77 18.63 -19.03
CA ILE A 148 4.06 18.34 -17.61
C ILE A 148 2.99 17.52 -16.90
N ASP A 149 1.77 17.48 -17.44
CA ASP A 149 0.64 16.71 -16.91
C ASP A 149 0.19 15.59 -17.87
N ASP A 150 1.01 15.26 -18.87
CA ASP A 150 0.71 14.15 -19.78
C ASP A 150 0.70 12.83 -19.01
N PRO A 151 -0.35 12.00 -19.14
CA PRO A 151 -0.44 10.74 -18.43
C PRO A 151 0.59 9.72 -18.94
N MET A 152 0.87 8.71 -18.11
CA MET A 152 1.74 7.61 -18.51
C MET A 152 1.19 6.91 -19.77
N PRO A 153 2.01 6.69 -20.81
CA PRO A 153 1.56 6.05 -22.03
C PRO A 153 1.29 4.54 -21.83
N PRO A 154 0.35 3.96 -22.59
CA PRO A 154 0.03 2.54 -22.51
C PRO A 154 1.07 1.70 -23.27
N TYR A 155 2.26 1.52 -22.67
CA TYR A 155 3.42 0.88 -23.31
C TYR A 155 3.10 -0.44 -24.02
N ASP A 156 2.27 -1.30 -23.43
CA ASP A 156 1.90 -2.62 -23.97
C ASP A 156 1.14 -2.56 -25.30
N SER A 157 0.57 -1.39 -25.63
CA SER A 157 -0.21 -1.19 -26.85
C SER A 157 0.55 -0.46 -27.97
N LEU A 158 1.77 0.01 -27.70
CA LEU A 158 2.54 0.82 -28.64
C LEU A 158 3.24 -0.06 -29.69
N THR A 159 3.19 0.37 -30.94
CA THR A 159 4.07 -0.19 -31.98
C THR A 159 5.52 0.28 -31.77
N PRO A 160 6.52 -0.43 -32.33
CA PRO A 160 7.91 0.01 -32.26
C PRO A 160 8.14 1.45 -32.76
N GLU A 161 7.46 1.87 -33.82
CA GLU A 161 7.55 3.23 -34.36
C GLU A 161 6.99 4.30 -33.42
N GLN A 162 5.86 3.99 -32.75
CA GLN A 162 5.28 4.86 -31.74
C GLN A 162 6.18 4.97 -30.51
N LEU A 163 6.77 3.85 -30.07
CA LEU A 163 7.72 3.81 -28.96
C LEU A 163 8.99 4.63 -29.28
N ASP A 164 9.52 4.55 -30.50
CA ASP A 164 10.66 5.37 -30.93
C ASP A 164 10.32 6.87 -30.94
N SER A 165 9.13 7.24 -31.43
CA SER A 165 8.65 8.64 -31.42
C SER A 165 8.52 9.16 -29.98
N LEU A 166 7.94 8.36 -29.08
CA LEU A 166 7.80 8.67 -27.66
C LEU A 166 9.17 8.86 -26.99
N ASN A 167 10.11 7.94 -27.25
CA ASN A 167 11.46 8.02 -26.69
C ASN A 167 12.19 9.30 -27.15
N ASN A 168 11.98 9.73 -28.39
CA ASN A 168 12.52 11.00 -28.88
C ASN A 168 11.87 12.21 -28.18
N ALA A 169 10.54 12.24 -28.06
CA ALA A 169 9.84 13.28 -27.31
C ALA A 169 10.34 13.36 -25.86
N TYR A 170 10.52 12.22 -25.17
CA TYR A 170 11.04 12.19 -23.80
C TYR A 170 12.49 12.69 -23.70
N ARG A 171 13.30 12.57 -24.76
CA ARG A 171 14.65 13.19 -24.78
C ARG A 171 14.56 14.70 -24.89
N GLU A 172 13.64 15.21 -25.72
CA GLU A 172 13.39 16.65 -25.90
C GLU A 172 12.84 17.26 -24.61
N GLN A 173 11.80 16.67 -24.01
CA GLN A 173 11.20 17.12 -22.74
C GLN A 173 12.23 17.19 -21.60
N ARG A 174 13.11 16.18 -21.48
CA ARG A 174 14.22 16.21 -20.51
C ARG A 174 15.22 17.33 -20.81
N ALA A 175 15.45 17.67 -22.07
CA ALA A 175 16.33 18.78 -22.45
C ALA A 175 15.69 20.15 -22.19
N GLU A 176 14.38 20.27 -22.42
CA GLU A 176 13.58 21.45 -22.07
C GLU A 176 13.61 21.68 -20.57
N THR A 177 13.32 20.64 -19.77
CA THR A 177 13.36 20.73 -18.30
C THR A 177 14.73 21.18 -17.80
N ARG A 178 15.83 20.60 -18.32
CA ARG A 178 17.19 21.02 -17.92
C ARG A 178 17.49 22.47 -18.29
N SER A 179 17.07 22.91 -19.49
CA SER A 179 17.28 24.29 -19.92
C SER A 179 16.49 25.24 -19.02
N TRP A 180 15.23 24.91 -18.74
CA TRP A 180 14.36 25.67 -17.87
C TRP A 180 14.89 25.80 -16.43
N ILE A 181 15.41 24.71 -15.85
CA ILE A 181 16.07 24.76 -14.52
C ILE A 181 17.26 25.73 -14.54
N ILE A 182 18.10 25.66 -15.57
CA ILE A 182 19.28 26.52 -15.71
C ILE A 182 18.85 27.98 -15.93
N ASP A 183 17.84 28.23 -16.76
CA ASP A 183 17.33 29.57 -17.03
C ASP A 183 16.79 30.19 -15.73
N ASN A 184 16.03 29.44 -14.91
CA ASN A 184 15.58 29.90 -13.59
C ASN A 184 16.77 30.28 -12.68
N MET A 185 17.81 29.45 -12.62
CA MET A 185 19.02 29.74 -11.83
C MET A 185 19.80 30.97 -12.33
N LEU A 186 19.79 31.23 -13.64
CA LEU A 186 20.50 32.37 -14.25
C LEU A 186 19.71 33.68 -14.19
N GLU A 187 18.38 33.58 -14.16
CA GLU A 187 17.47 34.74 -14.10
C GLU A 187 17.10 35.13 -12.66
N GLU A 188 17.35 34.25 -11.67
CA GLU A 188 17.15 34.55 -10.26
C GLU A 188 17.98 35.78 -9.84
N GLU A 189 17.31 36.77 -9.24
CA GLU A 189 17.96 37.96 -8.70
C GLU A 189 18.41 37.73 -7.24
N ALA A 190 18.17 38.67 -6.33
CA ALA A 190 18.61 38.59 -4.93
C ALA A 190 17.74 37.63 -4.09
N SER A 191 17.75 36.34 -4.44
CA SER A 191 17.02 35.25 -3.78
C SER A 191 17.92 34.03 -3.63
N ILE A 192 17.69 33.21 -2.59
CA ILE A 192 18.35 31.91 -2.38
C ILE A 192 17.53 30.74 -2.90
N HIS A 193 16.34 30.98 -3.43
CA HIS A 193 15.35 29.95 -3.73
C HIS A 193 15.88 28.87 -4.68
N GLU A 194 16.55 29.22 -5.78
CA GLU A 194 17.12 28.22 -6.68
C GLU A 194 18.38 27.57 -6.09
N THR A 195 19.14 28.28 -5.24
CA THR A 195 20.29 27.70 -4.51
C THR A 195 19.84 26.64 -3.51
N MET A 196 18.77 26.91 -2.77
CA MET A 196 18.13 25.94 -1.87
C MET A 196 17.48 24.79 -2.64
N THR A 197 16.86 25.08 -3.78
CA THR A 197 16.31 24.03 -4.67
C THR A 197 17.42 23.08 -5.14
N LEU A 198 18.59 23.62 -5.51
CA LEU A 198 19.76 22.82 -5.88
C LEU A 198 20.31 22.00 -4.70
N PHE A 199 20.37 22.59 -3.50
CA PHE A 199 20.73 21.87 -2.27
C PHE A 199 19.78 20.69 -2.04
N TRP A 200 18.47 20.89 -2.15
CA TRP A 200 17.49 19.83 -1.99
C TRP A 200 17.52 18.80 -3.12
N HIS A 201 17.88 19.19 -4.34
CA HIS A 201 18.09 18.28 -5.45
C HIS A 201 19.31 17.36 -5.22
N ASP A 202 20.37 17.85 -4.58
CA ASP A 202 21.49 17.01 -4.14
C ASP A 202 21.07 16.07 -2.99
N HIS A 203 20.27 16.58 -2.06
CA HIS A 203 19.82 15.84 -0.88
C HIS A 203 18.83 14.71 -1.21
N PHE A 204 17.76 15.01 -1.95
CA PHE A 204 16.73 14.06 -2.38
C PHE A 204 16.98 13.56 -3.81
N ALA A 205 18.20 13.06 -4.05
CA ALA A 205 18.64 12.70 -5.38
C ALA A 205 17.78 11.58 -6.01
N THR A 206 17.34 11.81 -7.26
CA THR A 206 16.64 10.83 -8.11
C THR A 206 17.32 10.72 -9.49
N SER A 207 16.90 9.76 -10.33
CA SER A 207 17.43 9.63 -11.69
C SER A 207 16.35 9.60 -12.75
N ALA A 208 16.42 10.57 -13.67
CA ALA A 208 15.58 10.62 -14.87
C ALA A 208 15.76 9.41 -15.81
N GLN A 209 16.84 8.62 -15.64
CA GLN A 209 17.03 7.37 -16.39
C GLN A 209 16.23 6.21 -15.79
N LYS A 210 16.17 6.11 -14.45
CA LYS A 210 15.41 5.05 -13.76
C LYS A 210 13.91 5.37 -13.72
N VAL A 211 13.55 6.60 -13.36
CA VAL A 211 12.13 7.04 -13.34
C VAL A 211 11.55 7.02 -14.76
N SER A 212 12.36 7.38 -15.76
CA SER A 212 12.06 7.30 -17.20
C SER A 212 10.73 7.93 -17.63
N PHE A 213 10.26 8.94 -16.91
CA PHE A 213 9.00 9.64 -17.18
C PHE A 213 9.19 11.14 -16.92
N PRO A 214 9.28 11.98 -17.97
CA PRO A 214 9.58 13.40 -17.82
C PRO A 214 8.58 14.19 -16.95
N PRO A 215 7.25 13.98 -17.05
CA PRO A 215 6.27 14.63 -16.16
C PRO A 215 6.58 14.43 -14.67
N ALA A 216 6.86 13.19 -14.23
CA ALA A 216 7.29 12.92 -12.83
C ALA A 216 8.53 13.71 -12.43
N MET A 217 9.53 13.80 -13.33
CA MET A 217 10.78 14.49 -13.03
C MET A 217 10.58 16.01 -12.89
N TYR A 218 9.66 16.59 -13.67
CA TYR A 218 9.28 17.99 -13.50
C TYR A 218 8.58 18.21 -12.15
N HIS A 219 7.56 17.40 -11.82
CA HIS A 219 6.83 17.54 -10.56
C HIS A 219 7.72 17.32 -9.34
N HIS A 220 8.67 16.38 -9.42
CA HIS A 220 9.69 16.20 -8.40
C HIS A 220 10.52 17.48 -8.19
N TYR A 221 11.07 18.08 -9.26
CA TYR A 221 11.81 19.35 -9.14
C TYR A 221 10.93 20.50 -8.62
N ALA A 222 9.68 20.57 -9.10
CA ALA A 222 8.72 21.58 -8.64
C ALA A 222 8.46 21.46 -7.13
N LEU A 223 8.37 20.24 -6.60
CA LEU A 223 8.24 19.97 -5.17
C LEU A 223 9.49 20.42 -4.39
N LEU A 224 10.70 20.12 -4.89
CA LEU A 224 11.95 20.61 -4.28
C LEU A 224 11.95 22.13 -4.18
N ARG A 225 11.45 22.80 -5.23
CA ARG A 225 11.37 24.25 -5.31
C ARG A 225 10.30 24.83 -4.40
N GLU A 226 9.13 24.19 -4.31
CA GLU A 226 8.04 24.60 -3.42
C GLU A 226 8.48 24.63 -1.96
N TYR A 227 9.23 23.62 -1.53
CA TYR A 227 9.73 23.51 -0.15
C TYR A 227 11.13 24.10 0.06
N ALA A 228 11.67 24.86 -0.91
CA ALA A 228 13.03 25.37 -0.85
C ALA A 228 13.33 26.15 0.46
N LEU A 229 12.36 26.93 0.94
CA LEU A 229 12.41 27.68 2.20
C LEU A 229 11.33 27.26 3.21
N GLY A 230 10.71 26.10 3.01
CA GLY A 230 9.59 25.62 3.80
C GLY A 230 9.98 24.79 5.03
N ASN A 231 8.98 24.16 5.62
CA ASN A 231 9.14 23.24 6.73
C ASN A 231 9.80 21.92 6.28
N ILE A 232 10.93 21.55 6.90
CA ILE A 232 11.69 20.36 6.49
C ILE A 232 10.90 19.07 6.77
N LYS A 233 10.11 19.04 7.85
CA LYS A 233 9.32 17.88 8.23
C LYS A 233 8.21 17.60 7.23
N ASP A 234 7.44 18.63 6.90
CA ASP A 234 6.39 18.53 5.89
C ASP A 234 6.96 18.19 4.52
N PHE A 235 8.14 18.73 4.19
CA PHE A 235 8.84 18.41 2.96
C PHE A 235 9.21 16.93 2.87
N VAL A 236 9.76 16.34 3.94
CA VAL A 236 10.08 14.90 3.99
C VAL A 236 8.82 14.06 3.81
N LYS A 237 7.69 14.44 4.43
CA LYS A 237 6.40 13.75 4.23
C LYS A 237 5.95 13.81 2.77
N ALA A 238 6.01 14.99 2.15
CA ALA A 238 5.65 15.17 0.75
C ALA A 238 6.57 14.36 -0.19
N MET A 239 7.88 14.37 0.08
CA MET A 239 8.87 13.62 -0.69
C MET A 239 8.71 12.11 -0.55
N ALA A 240 8.27 11.62 0.62
CA ALA A 240 8.06 10.19 0.86
C ALA A 240 6.96 9.58 -0.02
N VAL A 241 6.06 10.42 -0.54
CA VAL A 241 4.98 10.03 -1.46
C VAL A 241 5.12 10.64 -2.85
N ASP A 242 6.26 11.25 -3.17
CA ASP A 242 6.53 11.80 -4.50
C ASP A 242 6.61 10.68 -5.57
N PRO A 243 5.89 10.78 -6.69
CA PRO A 243 5.90 9.77 -7.76
C PRO A 243 7.29 9.40 -8.29
N ALA A 244 8.19 10.37 -8.43
CA ALA A 244 9.55 10.09 -8.91
C ALA A 244 10.36 9.35 -7.84
N MET A 245 10.23 9.74 -6.56
CA MET A 245 10.89 9.10 -5.43
C MET A 245 10.40 7.66 -5.22
N LEU A 246 9.08 7.42 -5.27
CA LEU A 246 8.49 6.09 -5.16
C LEU A 246 9.04 5.13 -6.22
N LYS A 247 9.20 5.59 -7.47
CA LYS A 247 9.81 4.80 -8.56
C LYS A 247 11.33 4.68 -8.43
N TRP A 248 11.99 5.74 -7.99
CA TRP A 248 13.45 5.77 -7.83
C TRP A 248 13.91 4.74 -6.80
N LEU A 249 13.18 4.57 -5.70
CA LEU A 249 13.52 3.64 -4.63
C LEU A 249 12.70 2.35 -4.64
N ASP A 250 11.91 2.13 -5.69
CA ASP A 250 11.05 0.95 -5.90
C ASP A 250 10.02 0.74 -4.77
N ASN A 251 9.63 1.81 -4.07
CA ASN A 251 8.58 1.74 -3.06
C ASN A 251 7.19 1.55 -3.69
N ASP A 252 7.02 1.93 -4.97
CA ASP A 252 5.81 1.62 -5.75
C ASP A 252 5.51 0.11 -5.85
N LYS A 253 6.52 -0.73 -5.60
CA LYS A 253 6.42 -2.19 -5.57
C LYS A 253 6.35 -2.75 -4.15
N ASN A 254 6.52 -1.92 -3.13
CA ASN A 254 6.52 -2.32 -1.72
C ASN A 254 5.12 -2.76 -1.30
N ARG A 255 4.97 -4.03 -0.93
CA ARG A 255 3.68 -4.62 -0.61
C ARG A 255 3.78 -5.67 0.48
N TYR A 256 2.84 -5.60 1.40
CA TYR A 256 2.55 -6.66 2.33
C TYR A 256 1.65 -7.70 1.66
N ARG A 257 1.94 -8.98 1.90
CA ARG A 257 1.12 -10.09 1.41
C ARG A 257 0.29 -10.61 2.57
N HIS A 258 -1.02 -10.45 2.48
CA HIS A 258 -1.93 -11.02 3.48
C HIS A 258 -2.18 -12.50 3.21
N LEU A 259 -2.47 -13.21 4.30
CA LEU A 259 -2.95 -14.58 4.29
C LEU A 259 -4.43 -14.59 3.90
N TYR A 260 -4.79 -15.44 2.93
CA TYR A 260 -6.15 -15.65 2.49
C TYR A 260 -6.49 -17.14 2.52
N VAL A 261 -7.77 -17.43 2.72
CA VAL A 261 -8.38 -18.72 2.38
C VAL A 261 -9.15 -18.56 1.08
N THR A 262 -9.02 -19.53 0.18
CA THR A 262 -9.68 -19.59 -1.12
C THR A 262 -10.06 -21.04 -1.43
N GLY A 263 -11.07 -21.25 -2.26
CA GLY A 263 -11.58 -22.57 -2.59
C GLY A 263 -12.92 -22.51 -3.31
N ASP A 264 -13.71 -23.56 -3.14
CA ASP A 264 -15.04 -23.64 -3.77
C ASP A 264 -15.96 -22.48 -3.33
N SER A 265 -15.78 -21.96 -2.12
CA SER A 265 -16.57 -20.85 -1.57
C SER A 265 -16.42 -19.49 -2.29
N ASP A 266 -15.36 -19.31 -3.06
CA ASP A 266 -15.07 -18.08 -3.81
C ASP A 266 -14.63 -18.36 -5.25
N GLU A 267 -14.99 -19.54 -5.77
CA GLU A 267 -14.66 -19.97 -7.13
C GLU A 267 -13.15 -19.92 -7.42
N TRP A 268 -12.31 -20.28 -6.43
CA TRP A 268 -10.86 -20.35 -6.58
C TRP A 268 -10.24 -19.03 -7.07
N SER A 269 -10.61 -17.90 -6.45
CA SER A 269 -10.11 -16.58 -6.86
C SER A 269 -8.63 -16.33 -6.52
N GLY A 270 -8.11 -17.04 -5.51
CA GLY A 270 -6.78 -16.81 -4.94
C GLY A 270 -6.74 -15.69 -3.89
N TYR A 271 -7.78 -14.85 -3.81
CA TYR A 271 -7.89 -13.70 -2.90
C TYR A 271 -9.14 -13.78 -2.02
N GLY A 272 -9.62 -14.99 -1.72
CA GLY A 272 -10.95 -15.24 -1.17
C GLY A 272 -11.31 -14.45 0.09
N ARG A 273 -10.89 -14.92 1.26
CA ARG A 273 -11.19 -14.26 2.53
C ARG A 273 -9.91 -14.09 3.31
N LYS A 274 -9.60 -12.85 3.68
CA LYS A 274 -8.39 -12.51 4.45
C LYS A 274 -8.51 -13.10 5.86
N LEU A 275 -7.48 -13.83 6.29
CA LEU A 275 -7.32 -14.22 7.69
C LEU A 275 -6.50 -13.16 8.42
N ILE A 276 -6.84 -12.96 9.68
CA ILE A 276 -6.19 -12.00 10.57
C ILE A 276 -6.00 -12.64 11.94
N ASP A 277 -4.95 -12.24 12.63
CA ASP A 277 -4.68 -12.56 14.02
C ASP A 277 -5.10 -11.33 14.83
N GLU A 278 -6.35 -11.33 15.31
CA GLU A 278 -6.93 -10.16 16.00
C GLU A 278 -6.49 -10.07 17.47
N ASP A 279 -6.14 -11.19 18.09
CA ASP A 279 -5.76 -11.31 19.50
C ASP A 279 -4.24 -11.48 19.72
N GLU A 280 -3.46 -11.46 18.64
CA GLU A 280 -1.99 -11.54 18.63
C GLU A 280 -1.46 -12.83 19.29
N ASP A 281 -2.20 -13.93 19.15
CA ASP A 281 -1.85 -15.23 19.72
C ASP A 281 -1.05 -16.12 18.73
N GLY A 282 -0.89 -15.65 17.49
CA GLY A 282 -0.21 -16.36 16.41
C GLY A 282 -1.12 -17.26 15.58
N VAL A 283 -2.44 -17.25 15.80
CA VAL A 283 -3.44 -18.00 15.02
C VAL A 283 -4.26 -17.03 14.16
N TYR A 284 -4.11 -17.18 12.86
CA TYR A 284 -4.87 -16.41 11.89
C TYR A 284 -6.22 -17.07 11.66
N THR A 285 -7.30 -16.33 11.87
CA THR A 285 -8.66 -16.87 11.79
C THR A 285 -9.53 -16.13 10.78
N LYS A 286 -10.53 -16.85 10.24
CA LYS A 286 -11.61 -16.25 9.48
C LYS A 286 -12.89 -17.09 9.55
N THR A 287 -13.98 -16.46 9.96
CA THR A 287 -15.32 -17.08 9.94
C THR A 287 -16.14 -16.60 8.74
N ILE A 288 -16.80 -17.52 8.04
CA ILE A 288 -17.73 -17.23 6.93
C ILE A 288 -18.97 -18.11 7.00
N GLY A 289 -20.10 -17.61 6.49
CA GLY A 289 -21.33 -18.39 6.31
C GLY A 289 -21.34 -19.12 4.98
N LEU A 290 -21.70 -20.41 4.98
CA LEU A 290 -21.84 -21.27 3.80
C LEU A 290 -23.15 -22.06 3.86
N ASN A 291 -23.58 -22.54 2.69
CA ASN A 291 -24.68 -23.50 2.59
C ASN A 291 -24.17 -24.90 2.94
N PRO A 292 -25.05 -25.86 3.26
CA PRO A 292 -24.67 -27.27 3.33
C PRO A 292 -24.02 -27.73 2.02
N GLY A 293 -22.94 -28.49 2.11
CA GLY A 293 -22.13 -28.84 0.96
C GLY A 293 -20.76 -29.40 1.32
N LEU A 294 -20.12 -30.01 0.33
CA LEU A 294 -18.69 -30.29 0.39
C LEU A 294 -17.92 -29.07 -0.09
N TYR A 295 -16.98 -28.58 0.71
CA TYR A 295 -16.11 -27.47 0.33
C TYR A 295 -14.65 -27.88 0.37
N ARG A 296 -13.95 -27.62 -0.72
CA ARG A 296 -12.49 -27.71 -0.82
C ARG A 296 -11.86 -26.32 -0.71
N TYR A 297 -10.69 -26.23 -0.10
CA TYR A 297 -9.98 -24.97 0.12
C TYR A 297 -8.46 -25.12 0.23
N LEU A 298 -7.78 -23.98 0.12
CA LEU A 298 -6.35 -23.77 0.33
C LEU A 298 -6.09 -22.43 0.98
N TYR A 299 -4.91 -22.27 1.58
CA TYR A 299 -4.40 -20.97 2.00
C TYR A 299 -3.44 -20.37 0.95
N THR A 300 -3.47 -19.05 0.81
CA THR A 300 -2.62 -18.30 -0.14
C THR A 300 -2.04 -17.04 0.51
N CYS A 301 -0.94 -16.54 -0.04
CA CYS A 301 -0.27 -15.32 0.40
C CYS A 301 -0.30 -14.26 -0.72
N GLY A 302 -1.36 -13.46 -0.72
CA GLY A 302 -1.61 -12.45 -1.74
C GLY A 302 -1.83 -13.06 -3.13
N GLY A 303 -2.71 -14.06 -3.25
CA GLY A 303 -3.02 -14.76 -4.50
C GLY A 303 -2.22 -16.05 -4.70
N PHE A 304 -2.51 -16.78 -5.79
CA PHE A 304 -1.83 -18.04 -6.16
C PHE A 304 -0.34 -17.93 -6.50
N SER A 305 0.27 -16.75 -6.37
CA SER A 305 1.72 -16.63 -6.53
C SER A 305 2.50 -17.34 -5.41
N ILE A 306 1.86 -17.50 -4.25
CA ILE A 306 2.34 -18.29 -3.11
C ILE A 306 1.08 -18.94 -2.51
N TYR A 307 1.01 -20.26 -2.56
CA TYR A 307 -0.09 -21.04 -2.00
C TYR A 307 0.47 -22.21 -1.21
N GLU A 308 -0.36 -22.73 -0.32
CA GLU A 308 -0.01 -23.85 0.54
C GLU A 308 0.21 -25.14 -0.25
N ASP A 309 1.16 -25.95 0.18
CA ASP A 309 1.33 -27.34 -0.26
C ASP A 309 0.72 -28.25 0.81
N VAL A 310 -0.41 -28.90 0.51
CA VAL A 310 -1.17 -29.70 1.49
C VAL A 310 -0.57 -31.10 1.56
N PRO A 311 -0.14 -31.57 2.75
CA PRO A 311 0.40 -32.92 2.88
C PRO A 311 -0.65 -33.99 2.56
N ASP A 312 -0.24 -35.05 1.87
CA ASP A 312 -1.10 -36.19 1.52
C ASP A 312 -1.87 -36.78 2.73
N GLU A 313 -1.26 -36.76 3.91
CA GLU A 313 -1.86 -37.31 5.14
C GLU A 313 -3.09 -36.52 5.61
N CYS A 314 -3.25 -35.27 5.20
CA CYS A 314 -4.44 -34.45 5.47
C CYS A 314 -5.09 -33.82 4.24
N ALA A 315 -4.76 -34.34 3.05
CA ALA A 315 -5.38 -33.94 1.80
C ALA A 315 -6.64 -34.76 1.52
N TYR A 316 -7.71 -34.09 1.13
CA TYR A 316 -8.78 -34.69 0.35
C TYR A 316 -8.33 -34.82 -1.11
N ILE A 317 -8.35 -36.04 -1.63
CA ILE A 317 -8.07 -36.31 -3.04
C ILE A 317 -9.40 -36.52 -3.76
N ASP A 318 -9.73 -35.60 -4.67
CA ASP A 318 -10.94 -35.72 -5.49
C ASP A 318 -10.76 -36.89 -6.47
N PRO A 319 -11.73 -37.81 -6.61
CA PRO A 319 -11.64 -38.92 -7.56
C PRO A 319 -11.42 -38.50 -9.02
N ASN A 320 -11.74 -37.25 -9.37
CA ASN A 320 -11.58 -36.70 -10.71
C ASN A 320 -10.38 -35.76 -10.86
N ASP A 321 -9.74 -35.38 -9.75
CA ASP A 321 -8.65 -34.42 -9.70
C ASP A 321 -7.67 -34.80 -8.57
N ASP A 322 -6.49 -35.31 -8.95
CA ASP A 322 -5.44 -35.76 -8.03
C ASP A 322 -4.75 -34.61 -7.27
N THR A 323 -5.28 -33.38 -7.33
CA THR A 323 -4.73 -32.24 -6.60
C THR A 323 -5.03 -32.37 -5.10
N PRO A 324 -4.00 -32.39 -4.22
CA PRO A 324 -4.21 -32.46 -2.78
C PRO A 324 -4.77 -31.13 -2.28
N LEU A 325 -5.99 -31.17 -1.75
CA LEU A 325 -6.70 -30.00 -1.23
C LEU A 325 -7.17 -30.27 0.19
N ARG A 326 -7.40 -29.23 0.98
CA ARG A 326 -8.13 -29.40 2.24
C ARG A 326 -9.62 -29.47 1.93
N ALA A 327 -10.38 -30.25 2.68
CA ALA A 327 -11.83 -30.30 2.53
C ALA A 327 -12.55 -30.46 3.87
N PHE A 328 -13.80 -30.02 3.91
CA PHE A 328 -14.71 -30.23 5.04
C PHE A 328 -16.14 -30.38 4.53
N GLY A 329 -16.95 -31.10 5.31
CA GLY A 329 -18.40 -31.16 5.10
C GLY A 329 -19.09 -30.06 5.89
N MET A 330 -19.77 -29.15 5.20
CA MET A 330 -20.74 -28.24 5.80
C MET A 330 -22.08 -28.95 5.86
N ASN A 331 -22.58 -29.21 7.07
CA ASN A 331 -23.88 -29.85 7.29
C ASN A 331 -24.77 -28.88 8.10
N ASN A 332 -25.64 -29.39 8.98
CA ASN A 332 -26.60 -28.55 9.73
C ASN A 332 -26.02 -27.96 11.04
N GLU A 333 -24.70 -27.79 11.13
CA GLU A 333 -24.01 -27.29 12.32
C GLU A 333 -22.81 -26.40 11.93
N ASP A 334 -22.43 -25.49 12.82
CA ASP A 334 -21.22 -24.67 12.64
C ASP A 334 -19.97 -25.54 12.75
N VAL A 335 -18.98 -25.27 11.89
CA VAL A 335 -17.72 -26.01 11.79
C VAL A 335 -16.57 -25.12 12.28
N ILE A 336 -15.76 -25.62 13.21
CA ILE A 336 -14.50 -25.00 13.60
C ILE A 336 -13.39 -25.95 13.15
N LEU A 337 -12.59 -25.53 12.17
CA LEU A 337 -11.49 -26.34 11.66
C LEU A 337 -10.30 -26.22 12.61
N ASP A 338 -9.66 -27.33 12.95
CA ASP A 338 -8.53 -27.32 13.88
C ASP A 338 -7.37 -26.47 13.35
N PRO A 339 -6.70 -25.69 14.22
CA PRO A 339 -5.53 -24.92 13.84
C PRO A 339 -4.39 -25.86 13.46
N HIS A 340 -3.67 -25.48 12.40
CA HIS A 340 -2.49 -26.21 11.93
C HIS A 340 -1.50 -25.22 11.32
N SER A 341 -0.22 -25.60 11.27
CA SER A 341 0.78 -24.79 10.58
C SER A 341 0.55 -24.79 9.07
N TRP A 342 1.07 -23.79 8.37
CA TRP A 342 1.08 -23.79 6.91
C TRP A 342 1.81 -24.99 6.33
N GLY A 343 1.13 -25.74 5.46
CA GLY A 343 1.62 -27.00 4.89
C GLY A 343 1.78 -28.12 5.92
N GLY A 344 1.17 -27.98 7.10
CA GLY A 344 1.11 -29.02 8.14
C GLY A 344 -0.31 -29.57 8.30
N CYS A 345 -0.44 -30.61 9.12
CA CYS A 345 -1.72 -31.23 9.43
C CYS A 345 -2.15 -30.94 10.88
N PRO A 346 -3.45 -30.96 11.18
CA PRO A 346 -3.96 -30.93 12.55
C PRO A 346 -3.39 -32.07 13.40
N GLU A 347 -3.33 -31.90 14.73
CA GLU A 347 -2.78 -32.91 15.65
C GLU A 347 -3.47 -34.28 15.55
N GLU A 348 -4.80 -34.29 15.35
CA GLU A 348 -5.58 -35.53 15.22
C GLU A 348 -5.50 -36.15 13.80
N GLY A 349 -4.81 -35.47 12.86
CA GLY A 349 -4.68 -35.89 11.48
C GLY A 349 -5.99 -35.73 10.70
N TYR A 350 -6.08 -36.38 9.54
CA TYR A 350 -7.30 -36.41 8.74
C TYR A 350 -7.89 -37.81 8.72
N ASN A 351 -9.19 -37.92 8.99
CA ASN A 351 -9.85 -39.21 8.98
C ASN A 351 -10.18 -39.64 7.53
N HIS A 352 -9.40 -40.60 7.02
CA HIS A 352 -9.60 -41.22 5.71
C HIS A 352 -10.43 -42.52 5.76
N GLY A 353 -10.82 -42.95 6.95
CA GLY A 353 -11.52 -44.21 7.17
C GLY A 353 -13.04 -44.09 7.09
N PRO A 354 -13.75 -45.23 7.18
CA PRO A 354 -15.20 -45.23 7.31
C PRO A 354 -15.64 -44.47 8.57
N MET A 355 -16.64 -43.62 8.43
CA MET A 355 -17.18 -42.78 9.50
C MET A 355 -18.60 -43.25 9.84
N VAL A 356 -18.98 -43.11 11.11
CA VAL A 356 -20.31 -43.53 11.58
C VAL A 356 -21.32 -42.42 11.29
N VAL A 357 -22.36 -42.75 10.54
CA VAL A 357 -23.51 -41.86 10.32
C VAL A 357 -24.71 -42.40 11.07
N ASN A 358 -25.26 -41.59 11.98
CA ASN A 358 -26.47 -41.88 12.71
C ASN A 358 -27.65 -41.20 12.01
N PHE A 359 -28.64 -41.98 11.61
CA PHE A 359 -29.89 -41.47 11.05
C PHE A 359 -30.98 -41.53 12.11
N ASN A 360 -31.65 -40.41 12.34
CA ASN A 360 -32.80 -40.28 13.23
C ASN A 360 -33.94 -39.61 12.46
N VAL A 361 -35.11 -40.25 12.46
CA VAL A 361 -36.32 -39.68 11.87
C VAL A 361 -37.49 -39.72 12.84
N ASP A 362 -38.13 -38.57 13.03
CA ASP A 362 -39.40 -38.48 13.74
C ASP A 362 -40.55 -38.87 12.80
N MET A 363 -41.21 -39.97 13.16
CA MET A 363 -42.33 -40.55 12.42
C MET A 363 -43.67 -40.28 13.13
N THR A 364 -43.71 -39.36 14.09
CA THR A 364 -44.91 -39.06 14.88
C THR A 364 -46.07 -38.65 13.96
N GLY A 365 -47.15 -39.42 14.00
CA GLY A 365 -48.33 -39.19 13.16
C GLY A 365 -48.32 -39.89 11.81
N VAL A 366 -47.27 -40.63 11.47
CA VAL A 366 -47.18 -41.46 10.25
C VAL A 366 -47.74 -42.86 10.53
N ASP A 367 -48.71 -43.32 9.73
CA ASP A 367 -49.18 -44.71 9.76
C ASP A 367 -48.29 -45.59 8.88
N LEU A 368 -47.45 -46.42 9.51
CA LEU A 368 -46.49 -47.28 8.81
C LEU A 368 -47.14 -48.47 8.09
N GLN A 369 -48.45 -48.74 8.30
CA GLN A 369 -49.16 -49.87 7.67
C GLN A 369 -48.48 -51.25 7.86
N GLY A 370 -47.75 -51.42 8.98
CA GLY A 370 -46.99 -52.63 9.27
C GLY A 370 -45.66 -52.77 8.50
N GLY A 371 -45.24 -51.74 7.77
CA GLY A 371 -43.94 -51.68 7.11
C GLY A 371 -42.79 -51.32 8.05
N ALA A 372 -41.57 -51.60 7.59
CA ALA A 372 -40.33 -51.20 8.24
C ALA A 372 -39.82 -49.88 7.64
N VAL A 373 -39.18 -49.05 8.48
CA VAL A 373 -38.58 -47.77 8.06
C VAL A 373 -37.15 -48.04 7.61
N HIS A 374 -36.80 -47.58 6.42
CA HIS A 374 -35.46 -47.71 5.86
C HIS A 374 -34.90 -46.34 5.45
N VAL A 375 -33.58 -46.24 5.43
CA VAL A 375 -32.85 -45.17 4.76
C VAL A 375 -32.23 -45.77 3.50
N THR A 376 -32.49 -45.16 2.35
CA THR A 376 -31.91 -45.56 1.06
C THR A 376 -31.42 -44.33 0.33
N GLY A 377 -30.44 -44.49 -0.54
CA GLY A 377 -29.76 -43.40 -1.20
C GLY A 377 -28.63 -43.86 -2.09
N THR A 378 -27.73 -42.92 -2.36
CA THR A 378 -26.46 -43.19 -3.06
C THR A 378 -25.61 -44.26 -2.39
N MET A 379 -25.69 -44.41 -1.06
CA MET A 379 -24.94 -45.42 -0.31
C MET A 379 -25.33 -46.88 -0.60
N ASP A 380 -26.52 -47.13 -1.17
CA ASP A 380 -27.02 -48.47 -1.49
C ASP A 380 -27.58 -48.55 -2.92
N ASP A 381 -27.13 -47.66 -3.81
CA ASP A 381 -27.59 -47.56 -5.21
C ASP A 381 -29.12 -47.42 -5.33
N TRP A 382 -29.75 -46.70 -4.39
CA TRP A 382 -31.20 -46.45 -4.35
C TRP A 382 -32.03 -47.75 -4.39
N SER A 383 -31.68 -48.73 -3.55
CA SER A 383 -32.36 -50.02 -3.56
C SER A 383 -33.79 -49.99 -3.00
N GLY A 384 -34.10 -49.02 -2.14
CA GLY A 384 -35.33 -49.00 -1.33
C GLY A 384 -35.24 -49.80 -0.02
N PHE A 385 -34.16 -50.56 0.18
CA PHE A 385 -33.95 -51.50 1.28
C PHE A 385 -32.62 -51.31 2.02
N GLY A 386 -32.10 -50.07 2.07
CA GLY A 386 -30.82 -49.78 2.71
C GLY A 386 -30.81 -50.02 4.23
N LEU A 387 -30.47 -49.01 5.01
CA LEU A 387 -30.38 -49.15 6.46
C LEU A 387 -31.77 -49.23 7.09
N THR A 388 -32.14 -50.37 7.70
CA THR A 388 -33.37 -50.49 8.50
C THR A 388 -33.23 -49.75 9.83
N LEU A 389 -34.15 -48.84 10.11
CA LEU A 389 -34.19 -48.08 11.36
C LEU A 389 -35.05 -48.77 12.42
N MET A 390 -34.60 -48.72 13.67
CA MET A 390 -35.27 -49.34 14.79
C MET A 390 -36.08 -48.30 15.58
N PRO A 391 -37.28 -48.66 16.08
CA PRO A 391 -38.11 -47.74 16.86
C PRO A 391 -37.49 -47.49 18.25
N ASN A 392 -37.47 -46.22 18.67
CA ASN A 392 -36.98 -45.80 19.99
C ASN A 392 -38.06 -45.79 21.07
N GLY A 393 -39.33 -45.93 20.68
CA GLY A 393 -40.47 -46.00 21.59
C GLY A 393 -41.13 -44.64 21.91
N ASP A 394 -40.66 -43.55 21.31
CA ASP A 394 -41.19 -42.19 21.44
C ASP A 394 -41.76 -41.60 20.14
N GLY A 395 -41.84 -42.42 19.07
CA GLY A 395 -42.22 -41.97 17.73
C GLY A 395 -41.03 -41.77 16.79
N THR A 396 -39.81 -41.77 17.31
CA THR A 396 -38.59 -41.69 16.51
C THR A 396 -38.02 -43.06 16.16
N TYR A 397 -37.34 -43.12 15.02
CA TYR A 397 -36.65 -44.30 14.51
C TYR A 397 -35.19 -43.95 14.27
N SER A 398 -34.28 -44.82 14.68
CA SER A 398 -32.84 -44.59 14.54
C SER A 398 -32.05 -45.81 14.10
N GLY A 399 -30.91 -45.56 13.49
CA GLY A 399 -29.95 -46.56 13.05
C GLY A 399 -28.65 -45.91 12.65
N SER A 400 -27.60 -46.71 12.60
CA SER A 400 -26.26 -46.24 12.24
C SER A 400 -25.66 -47.13 11.17
N MET A 401 -24.85 -46.54 10.30
CA MET A 401 -24.02 -47.28 9.35
C MET A 401 -22.66 -46.61 9.21
N GLU A 402 -21.67 -47.40 8.77
CA GLU A 402 -20.35 -46.89 8.40
C GLU A 402 -20.33 -46.58 6.92
N LEU A 403 -19.88 -45.39 6.55
CA LEU A 403 -19.77 -44.92 5.18
C LEU A 403 -18.35 -44.41 4.93
N GLU A 404 -17.85 -44.64 3.72
CA GLU A 404 -16.59 -44.04 3.28
C GLU A 404 -16.74 -42.51 3.15
N PRO A 405 -15.64 -41.74 3.15
CA PRO A 405 -15.71 -40.31 2.89
C PRO A 405 -16.38 -40.01 1.55
N GLY A 406 -17.31 -39.05 1.52
CA GLY A 406 -18.04 -38.73 0.30
C GLY A 406 -19.25 -37.84 0.51
N VAL A 407 -19.93 -37.56 -0.61
CA VAL A 407 -21.21 -36.86 -0.62
C VAL A 407 -22.31 -37.89 -0.81
N TYR A 408 -23.30 -37.85 0.07
CA TYR A 408 -24.39 -38.81 0.08
C TYR A 408 -25.73 -38.11 0.02
N GLU A 409 -26.54 -38.50 -0.96
CA GLU A 409 -27.98 -38.22 -0.99
C GLU A 409 -28.77 -39.43 -0.50
N TYR A 410 -29.86 -39.18 0.22
CA TYR A 410 -30.73 -40.19 0.80
C TYR A 410 -32.16 -39.71 1.01
N LEU A 411 -33.04 -40.66 1.27
CA LEU A 411 -34.42 -40.43 1.72
C LEU A 411 -34.87 -41.60 2.61
N TYR A 412 -36.04 -41.46 3.21
CA TYR A 412 -36.66 -42.51 4.00
C TYR A 412 -37.70 -43.27 3.19
N THR A 413 -37.74 -44.60 3.31
CA THR A 413 -38.82 -45.44 2.75
C THR A 413 -39.51 -46.23 3.84
N VAL A 414 -40.79 -46.54 3.63
CA VAL A 414 -41.53 -47.54 4.41
C VAL A 414 -42.04 -48.60 3.45
N THR A 415 -41.65 -49.85 3.66
CA THR A 415 -42.04 -51.00 2.82
C THR A 415 -42.33 -52.22 3.69
N GLY A 416 -43.21 -53.11 3.21
CA GLY A 416 -43.64 -54.30 3.94
C GLY A 416 -44.64 -55.13 3.14
N GLU A 417 -45.53 -55.84 3.83
CA GLU A 417 -46.53 -56.68 3.15
C GLU A 417 -47.56 -55.85 2.35
N PHE A 418 -47.84 -54.61 2.77
CA PHE A 418 -48.87 -53.76 2.15
C PHE A 418 -48.55 -53.35 0.70
N ASP A 419 -47.27 -53.34 0.33
CA ASP A 419 -46.76 -53.01 -1.00
C ASP A 419 -46.02 -54.18 -1.66
N ASP A 420 -46.26 -55.42 -1.21
CA ASP A 420 -45.59 -56.63 -1.69
C ASP A 420 -44.04 -56.57 -1.61
N TRP A 421 -43.50 -55.87 -0.59
CA TRP A 421 -42.06 -55.65 -0.42
C TRP A 421 -41.43 -55.04 -1.66
N SER A 422 -41.94 -53.89 -2.09
CA SER A 422 -41.44 -53.20 -3.29
C SER A 422 -40.11 -52.46 -3.07
N GLY A 423 -39.79 -52.09 -1.81
CA GLY A 423 -38.69 -51.19 -1.45
C GLY A 423 -39.08 -49.71 -1.48
N TRP A 424 -40.22 -49.38 -2.09
CA TRP A 424 -40.61 -48.01 -2.44
C TRP A 424 -42.05 -47.67 -2.05
N GLY A 425 -42.60 -48.35 -1.04
CA GLY A 425 -44.00 -48.20 -0.61
C GLY A 425 -44.38 -46.75 -0.29
N MET A 426 -44.02 -46.26 0.90
CA MET A 426 -44.14 -44.83 1.25
C MET A 426 -42.76 -44.19 1.21
N VAL A 427 -42.67 -42.96 0.72
CA VAL A 427 -41.41 -42.20 0.60
C VAL A 427 -41.50 -40.94 1.45
N GLY A 428 -40.48 -40.72 2.28
CA GLY A 428 -40.31 -39.57 3.15
C GLY A 428 -39.07 -38.80 2.74
N ASN A 429 -39.23 -37.88 1.80
CA ASN A 429 -38.20 -37.05 1.23
C ASN A 429 -38.47 -35.56 1.53
N PRO A 430 -37.47 -34.66 1.48
CA PRO A 430 -37.72 -33.25 1.75
C PRO A 430 -38.66 -32.64 0.70
N PRO A 431 -39.31 -31.51 0.98
CA PRO A 431 -40.01 -30.76 -0.04
C PRO A 431 -39.06 -30.36 -1.18
N LEU A 432 -39.47 -30.54 -2.43
CA LEU A 432 -38.68 -30.21 -3.62
C LEU A 432 -38.29 -28.73 -3.64
N GLY A 433 -36.99 -28.47 -3.82
CA GLY A 433 -36.42 -27.13 -3.82
C GLY A 433 -36.36 -26.45 -2.44
N SER A 434 -36.57 -27.20 -1.34
CA SER A 434 -36.32 -26.69 0.01
C SER A 434 -34.83 -26.73 0.36
N ASN A 435 -34.39 -26.09 1.45
CA ASN A 435 -32.97 -26.12 1.85
C ASN A 435 -32.49 -27.48 2.36
N CYS A 436 -33.42 -28.40 2.64
CA CYS A 436 -33.09 -29.78 2.96
C CYS A 436 -32.96 -30.65 1.70
N ASP A 437 -33.29 -30.10 0.54
CA ASP A 437 -33.03 -30.70 -0.77
C ASP A 437 -31.57 -30.44 -1.13
N TRP A 438 -30.77 -31.49 -1.17
CA TRP A 438 -29.32 -31.39 -1.40
C TRP A 438 -28.98 -30.74 -2.73
N ASN A 439 -29.76 -31.05 -3.77
CA ASN A 439 -29.62 -30.49 -5.10
C ASN A 439 -30.94 -29.88 -5.58
N PRO A 440 -31.27 -28.65 -5.14
CA PRO A 440 -32.57 -28.03 -5.42
C PRO A 440 -32.77 -27.70 -6.91
N ASP A 441 -31.71 -27.78 -7.74
CA ASP A 441 -31.76 -27.49 -9.17
C ASP A 441 -32.16 -28.70 -10.03
N ASP A 442 -32.25 -29.89 -9.44
CA ASP A 442 -32.75 -31.06 -10.15
C ASP A 442 -34.24 -31.36 -9.86
N GLN A 443 -34.71 -32.52 -10.29
CA GLN A 443 -36.12 -32.91 -10.18
C GLN A 443 -36.40 -33.89 -9.02
N TRP A 444 -35.41 -34.17 -8.20
CA TRP A 444 -35.40 -35.19 -7.16
C TRP A 444 -35.12 -34.53 -5.81
N ALA A 445 -36.14 -34.47 -4.97
CA ALA A 445 -35.95 -33.89 -3.65
C ALA A 445 -35.35 -34.94 -2.71
N ASN A 446 -34.07 -34.81 -2.38
CA ASN A 446 -33.34 -35.76 -1.54
C ASN A 446 -32.66 -35.04 -0.38
N PHE A 447 -32.66 -35.64 0.82
CA PHE A 447 -31.76 -35.16 1.87
C PHE A 447 -30.33 -35.44 1.45
N GLY A 448 -29.37 -34.67 1.93
CA GLY A 448 -27.96 -34.97 1.69
C GLY A 448 -27.03 -34.47 2.79
N PHE A 449 -25.82 -34.97 2.75
CA PHE A 449 -24.74 -34.57 3.64
C PHE A 449 -23.38 -34.80 2.98
N ALA A 450 -22.39 -34.04 3.43
CA ALA A 450 -20.99 -34.28 3.13
C ALA A 450 -20.31 -34.93 4.34
N LEU A 451 -19.77 -36.13 4.13
CA LEU A 451 -19.08 -36.92 5.15
C LEU A 451 -17.58 -36.84 4.90
N ILE A 452 -16.95 -35.85 5.52
CA ILE A 452 -15.51 -35.61 5.40
C ILE A 452 -14.95 -35.22 6.75
N ASN A 453 -13.80 -35.84 7.10
CA ASN A 453 -12.95 -35.47 8.21
C ASN A 453 -13.72 -35.28 9.55
N THR A 454 -14.59 -36.22 9.86
CA THR A 454 -15.38 -36.25 11.10
C THR A 454 -15.45 -37.69 11.62
N ASP A 455 -15.53 -37.87 12.94
CA ASP A 455 -15.65 -39.22 13.52
C ASP A 455 -17.08 -39.74 13.50
N THR A 456 -18.06 -38.84 13.66
CA THR A 456 -19.47 -39.22 13.72
C THR A 456 -20.33 -38.06 13.25
N LEU A 457 -21.27 -38.36 12.34
CA LEU A 457 -22.27 -37.41 11.88
C LEU A 457 -23.67 -37.88 12.29
N THR A 458 -24.51 -36.96 12.75
CA THR A 458 -25.90 -37.29 13.12
C THR A 458 -26.88 -36.50 12.28
N MET A 459 -27.73 -37.21 11.55
CA MET A 459 -28.81 -36.66 10.75
C MET A 459 -30.12 -36.76 11.52
N ASN A 460 -30.74 -35.62 11.81
CA ASN A 460 -32.05 -35.55 12.46
C ASN A 460 -33.07 -34.96 11.48
N ASN A 461 -34.11 -35.74 11.16
CA ASN A 461 -35.18 -35.32 10.26
C ASN A 461 -36.56 -35.53 10.89
N VAL A 462 -37.55 -34.81 10.37
CA VAL A 462 -38.98 -35.15 10.53
C VAL A 462 -39.46 -35.72 9.20
N TRP A 463 -40.32 -36.74 9.27
CA TRP A 463 -40.83 -37.42 8.08
C TRP A 463 -41.41 -36.44 7.04
N ALA A 464 -40.85 -36.44 5.84
CA ALA A 464 -41.26 -35.62 4.70
C ALA A 464 -41.28 -34.09 4.95
N GLU A 465 -40.51 -33.62 5.93
CA GLU A 465 -40.43 -32.20 6.30
C GLU A 465 -38.98 -31.70 6.24
N CYS A 466 -38.82 -30.38 6.08
CA CYS A 466 -37.54 -29.70 6.21
C CYS A 466 -37.53 -28.88 7.50
N LEU A 467 -36.55 -29.14 8.36
CA LEU A 467 -36.40 -28.45 9.66
C LEU A 467 -35.53 -27.18 9.57
N VAL A 468 -34.89 -26.95 8.43
CA VAL A 468 -33.96 -25.83 8.22
C VAL A 468 -34.73 -24.66 7.60
N ASP A 469 -34.69 -23.50 8.26
CA ASP A 469 -35.35 -22.26 7.79
C ASP A 469 -34.63 -21.64 6.57
N ASP A 470 -35.37 -20.87 5.77
CA ASP A 470 -34.95 -20.19 4.53
C ASP A 470 -33.85 -19.13 4.71
N SER A 471 -33.32 -18.94 5.92
CA SER A 471 -32.39 -17.88 6.27
C SER A 471 -31.11 -18.33 6.99
N TYR A 472 -30.92 -19.63 7.20
CA TYR A 472 -29.86 -20.14 8.07
C TYR A 472 -28.64 -20.63 7.29
N PHE A 473 -27.60 -19.80 7.24
CA PHE A 473 -26.25 -20.24 6.88
C PHE A 473 -25.55 -20.77 8.13
N HIS A 474 -24.75 -21.84 7.96
CA HIS A 474 -23.84 -22.30 9.00
C HIS A 474 -22.47 -21.68 8.82
N HIS A 475 -21.77 -21.48 9.92
CA HIS A 475 -20.48 -20.80 9.91
C HIS A 475 -19.35 -21.82 9.92
N VAL A 476 -18.36 -21.62 9.05
CA VAL A 476 -17.06 -22.28 9.17
C VAL A 476 -16.03 -21.28 9.68
N THR A 477 -15.21 -21.69 10.64
CA THR A 477 -14.03 -20.93 11.07
C THR A 477 -12.77 -21.62 10.58
N PHE A 478 -12.04 -20.95 9.69
CA PHE A 478 -10.72 -21.33 9.22
C PHE A 478 -9.65 -20.85 10.20
N GLN A 479 -8.61 -21.65 10.40
CA GLN A 479 -7.53 -21.37 11.34
C GLN A 479 -6.18 -21.85 10.78
N VAL A 480 -5.17 -20.99 10.81
CA VAL A 480 -3.78 -21.32 10.47
C VAL A 480 -2.87 -20.75 11.55
N SER A 481 -1.99 -21.59 12.10
CA SER A 481 -0.96 -21.12 13.02
C SER A 481 0.26 -20.59 12.27
N GLU A 482 0.80 -19.49 12.80
CA GLU A 482 1.90 -18.69 12.25
C GLU A 482 1.55 -17.99 10.93
N ASN A 483 2.19 -16.85 10.65
CA ASN A 483 2.06 -16.19 9.36
C ASN A 483 3.12 -16.73 8.39
N PRO A 484 2.74 -17.56 7.41
CA PRO A 484 3.68 -18.13 6.45
C PRO A 484 4.00 -17.16 5.32
N CYS A 485 3.27 -16.04 5.23
CA CYS A 485 3.44 -15.10 4.15
C CYS A 485 4.77 -14.38 4.32
N PRO A 486 5.72 -14.57 3.37
CA PRO A 486 7.04 -14.03 3.54
C PRO A 486 6.97 -12.50 3.47
N LEU A 487 7.84 -11.84 4.24
CA LEU A 487 8.16 -10.43 4.05
C LEU A 487 8.79 -10.15 2.67
N ALA A 488 8.92 -11.14 1.79
CA ALA A 488 9.49 -11.04 0.44
C ALA A 488 8.76 -10.06 -0.52
N GLY A 489 7.65 -9.44 -0.08
CA GLY A 489 7.03 -8.30 -0.78
C GLY A 489 7.47 -6.93 -0.27
N ILE A 490 8.09 -6.88 0.92
CA ILE A 490 8.56 -5.65 1.55
C ILE A 490 9.85 -5.21 0.89
N ASN A 491 9.91 -3.94 0.51
CA ASN A 491 11.09 -3.32 -0.05
C ASN A 491 11.67 -2.32 0.95
N GLU A 492 12.82 -2.67 1.53
CA GLU A 492 13.53 -1.84 2.51
C GLU A 492 14.28 -0.65 1.90
N ASN A 493 14.45 -0.59 0.58
CA ASN A 493 15.32 0.39 -0.06
C ASN A 493 14.90 1.82 0.28
N PHE A 494 13.63 2.16 0.09
CA PHE A 494 13.13 3.50 0.43
C PHE A 494 13.33 3.84 1.90
N SER A 495 12.94 2.95 2.81
CA SER A 495 13.04 3.21 4.25
C SER A 495 14.47 3.29 4.74
N ARG A 496 15.39 2.54 4.12
CA ARG A 496 16.82 2.64 4.39
C ARG A 496 17.35 4.01 3.99
N GLU A 497 17.07 4.47 2.78
CA GLU A 497 17.51 5.78 2.30
C GLU A 497 16.86 6.93 3.08
N LEU A 498 15.58 6.79 3.44
CA LEU A 498 14.87 7.75 4.30
C LEU A 498 15.63 7.99 5.61
N LEU A 499 16.06 6.92 6.28
CA LEU A 499 16.83 7.02 7.53
C LEU A 499 18.27 7.43 7.28
N GLU A 500 18.95 6.77 6.35
CA GLU A 500 20.39 6.86 6.14
C GLU A 500 20.84 8.15 5.47
N LEU A 501 20.19 8.52 4.37
CA LEU A 501 20.63 9.62 3.51
C LEU A 501 19.75 10.85 3.65
N PHE A 502 18.47 10.70 4.01
CA PHE A 502 17.53 11.80 3.94
C PHE A 502 17.22 12.47 5.29
N THR A 503 17.38 11.78 6.43
CA THR A 503 16.89 12.33 7.71
C THR A 503 17.83 12.22 8.91
N ILE A 504 18.22 11.02 9.35
CA ILE A 504 18.86 10.83 10.66
C ILE A 504 20.31 10.38 10.58
N GLY A 505 20.72 9.82 9.44
CA GLY A 505 22.10 9.41 9.20
C GLY A 505 22.46 8.02 9.74
N VAL A 506 23.53 7.45 9.18
CA VAL A 506 24.09 6.15 9.56
C VAL A 506 24.42 6.12 11.05
N GLY A 507 24.06 5.02 11.71
CA GLY A 507 24.41 4.75 13.11
C GLY A 507 23.37 5.19 14.14
N ASN A 508 22.30 5.86 13.69
CA ASN A 508 21.24 6.38 14.54
C ASN A 508 19.92 5.57 14.45
N TYR A 509 19.93 4.44 13.76
CA TYR A 509 18.79 3.52 13.61
C TYR A 509 19.27 2.07 13.57
N SER A 510 18.38 1.14 13.86
CA SER A 510 18.62 -0.30 13.78
C SER A 510 18.14 -0.91 12.44
N GLN A 511 18.56 -2.14 12.14
CA GLN A 511 18.00 -2.87 11.00
C GLN A 511 16.50 -3.15 11.17
N GLU A 512 16.03 -3.30 12.41
CA GLU A 512 14.61 -3.49 12.71
C GLU A 512 13.81 -2.23 12.35
N ASP A 513 14.33 -1.04 12.67
CA ASP A 513 13.69 0.23 12.30
C ASP A 513 13.52 0.37 10.78
N VAL A 514 14.49 -0.11 9.98
CA VAL A 514 14.38 -0.13 8.51
C VAL A 514 13.21 -1.00 8.05
N VAL A 515 13.09 -2.21 8.62
CA VAL A 515 12.01 -3.15 8.27
C VAL A 515 10.65 -2.58 8.68
N GLU A 516 10.55 -2.03 9.89
CA GLU A 516 9.31 -1.49 10.44
C GLU A 516 8.85 -0.24 9.71
N ALA A 517 9.77 0.65 9.32
CA ALA A 517 9.48 1.74 8.41
C ALA A 517 9.04 1.21 7.03
N ALA A 518 9.68 0.16 6.50
CA ALA A 518 9.30 -0.41 5.21
C ALA A 518 7.89 -1.01 5.23
N ARG A 519 7.50 -1.64 6.35
CA ARG A 519 6.13 -2.09 6.60
C ARG A 519 5.14 -0.93 6.55
N ALA A 520 5.45 0.20 7.18
CA ALA A 520 4.60 1.40 7.19
C ALA A 520 4.41 2.04 5.79
N TYR A 521 5.37 1.86 4.89
CA TYR A 521 5.30 2.36 3.50
C TYR A 521 4.78 1.34 2.48
N THR A 522 4.34 0.15 2.92
CA THR A 522 3.68 -0.80 2.01
C THR A 522 2.37 -0.24 1.47
N GLY A 523 2.01 -0.58 0.24
CA GLY A 523 0.72 -0.18 -0.36
C GLY A 523 0.71 1.21 -1.01
N TYR A 524 1.69 2.07 -0.76
CA TYR A 524 1.90 3.31 -1.50
C TYR A 524 2.45 2.98 -2.90
N THR A 525 1.82 3.52 -3.95
CA THR A 525 2.18 3.26 -5.35
C THR A 525 1.81 4.46 -6.21
N THR A 526 2.27 4.48 -7.46
CA THR A 526 2.04 5.62 -8.37
C THR A 526 1.83 5.15 -9.81
N ASP A 527 1.08 5.94 -10.59
CA ASP A 527 1.00 5.79 -12.04
C ASP A 527 2.11 6.59 -12.75
N GLY A 528 2.85 7.40 -12.01
CA GLY A 528 3.88 8.33 -12.47
C GLY A 528 3.51 9.79 -12.33
N LEU A 529 2.24 10.15 -12.14
CA LEU A 529 1.81 11.53 -11.87
C LEU A 529 1.21 11.65 -10.48
N GLU A 530 0.38 10.69 -10.10
CA GLU A 530 -0.31 10.69 -8.83
C GLU A 530 0.14 9.49 -7.99
N THR A 531 0.13 9.70 -6.68
CA THR A 531 0.34 8.64 -5.70
C THR A 531 -1.01 8.17 -5.17
N PHE A 532 -1.16 6.86 -5.04
CA PHE A 532 -2.34 6.22 -4.51
C PHE A 532 -1.98 5.11 -3.53
N PHE A 533 -2.93 4.77 -2.67
CA PHE A 533 -2.77 3.77 -1.63
C PHE A 533 -3.65 2.55 -1.93
N ILE A 534 -3.03 1.37 -1.97
CA ILE A 534 -3.71 0.08 -2.15
C ILE A 534 -3.76 -0.63 -0.79
N GLU A 535 -4.92 -0.57 -0.15
CA GLU A 535 -5.20 -1.18 1.15
C GLU A 535 -4.78 -2.66 1.23
N ASN A 536 -5.18 -3.49 0.26
CA ASN A 536 -4.83 -4.92 0.26
C ASN A 536 -3.32 -5.23 0.07
N ARG A 537 -2.48 -4.20 -0.08
CA ARG A 537 -1.03 -4.31 -0.14
C ARG A 537 -0.34 -3.67 1.07
N HIS A 538 -1.08 -3.13 2.02
CA HIS A 538 -0.53 -2.46 3.18
C HIS A 538 -0.53 -3.36 4.41
N ASP A 539 0.53 -3.25 5.22
CA ASP A 539 0.62 -3.89 6.51
C ASP A 539 -0.05 -3.03 7.59
N PHE A 540 -1.29 -3.37 7.95
CA PHE A 540 -2.01 -2.74 9.06
C PHE A 540 -1.61 -3.24 10.44
N GLY A 541 -0.68 -4.20 10.53
CA GLY A 541 -0.20 -4.71 11.82
C GLY A 541 0.48 -3.63 12.64
N SER A 542 0.58 -3.90 13.94
CA SER A 542 1.37 -3.07 14.86
C SER A 542 2.85 -3.09 14.44
N LYS A 543 3.51 -1.96 14.65
CA LYS A 543 4.90 -1.71 14.27
C LYS A 543 5.64 -1.09 15.44
N THR A 544 6.88 -1.51 15.66
CA THR A 544 7.74 -0.92 16.70
C THR A 544 8.89 -0.20 16.04
N PHE A 545 8.88 1.13 16.09
CA PHE A 545 9.84 1.96 15.38
C PHE A 545 10.44 2.99 16.34
N MET A 546 11.78 3.04 16.43
CA MET A 546 12.54 3.90 17.34
C MET A 546 12.03 3.85 18.80
N GLY A 547 11.68 2.66 19.26
CA GLY A 547 11.19 2.41 20.62
C GLY A 547 9.71 2.74 20.87
N GLN A 548 8.96 3.13 19.83
CA GLN A 548 7.52 3.41 19.91
C GLN A 548 6.70 2.38 19.16
N THR A 549 5.65 1.84 19.80
CA THR A 549 4.78 0.82 19.21
C THR A 549 3.39 1.37 18.91
N GLY A 550 2.90 1.12 17.70
CA GLY A 550 1.57 1.55 17.25
C GLY A 550 1.26 1.09 15.84
N TYR A 551 0.11 1.52 15.30
CA TYR A 551 -0.32 1.18 13.94
C TYR A 551 0.18 2.22 12.94
N TRP A 552 1.50 2.28 12.76
CA TRP A 552 2.16 3.36 12.04
C TRP A 552 1.98 3.26 10.52
N PHE A 553 1.73 4.41 9.91
CA PHE A 553 1.79 4.70 8.46
C PHE A 553 3.04 5.53 8.14
N GLY A 554 3.27 5.79 6.85
CA GLY A 554 4.44 6.54 6.39
C GLY A 554 4.63 7.90 7.08
N ASP A 555 3.55 8.67 7.27
CA ASP A 555 3.63 9.97 7.92
C ASP A 555 4.03 9.86 9.40
N ASP A 556 3.55 8.84 10.11
CA ASP A 556 3.91 8.58 11.51
C ASP A 556 5.40 8.25 11.65
N ILE A 557 5.96 7.51 10.69
CA ILE A 557 7.41 7.22 10.64
C ILE A 557 8.20 8.53 10.56
N VAL A 558 7.80 9.47 9.70
CA VAL A 558 8.45 10.78 9.61
C VAL A 558 8.25 11.57 10.90
N ASP A 559 7.08 11.53 11.52
CA ASP A 559 6.85 12.18 12.81
C ASP A 559 7.82 11.68 13.89
N ILE A 560 7.97 10.36 14.03
CA ILE A 560 8.86 9.74 15.03
C ILE A 560 10.34 10.04 14.74
N ILE A 561 10.76 10.09 13.47
CA ILE A 561 12.12 10.49 13.09
C ILE A 561 12.40 11.93 13.56
N PHE A 562 11.47 12.86 13.38
CA PHE A 562 11.67 14.27 13.72
C PHE A 562 11.61 14.57 15.23
N GLU A 563 11.21 13.60 16.05
CA GLU A 563 11.35 13.66 17.52
C GLU A 563 12.80 13.48 17.98
N GLN A 564 13.63 12.80 17.18
CA GLN A 564 15.02 12.51 17.52
C GLN A 564 15.91 13.76 17.42
N GLU A 565 16.81 13.95 18.38
CA GLU A 565 17.80 15.05 18.37
C GLU A 565 18.72 15.01 17.15
N GLU A 566 19.14 13.81 16.73
CA GLU A 566 20.05 13.69 15.60
C GLU A 566 19.47 14.12 14.27
N THR A 567 18.15 14.07 14.09
CA THR A 567 17.50 14.54 12.85
C THR A 567 17.77 16.04 12.64
N ALA A 568 17.66 16.85 13.70
CA ALA A 568 17.95 18.28 13.63
C ALA A 568 19.44 18.56 13.36
N ARG A 569 20.35 17.84 14.05
CA ARG A 569 21.79 17.95 13.82
C ARG A 569 22.19 17.52 12.41
N PHE A 570 21.55 16.49 11.86
CA PHE A 570 21.79 16.01 10.51
C PHE A 570 21.51 17.11 9.46
N PHE A 571 20.34 17.74 9.50
CA PHE A 571 20.00 18.83 8.60
C PHE A 571 20.87 20.08 8.84
N ALA A 572 21.07 20.47 10.10
CA ALA A 572 21.94 21.60 10.44
C ALA A 572 23.37 21.42 9.90
N ARG A 573 23.92 20.22 10.01
CA ARG A 573 25.25 19.87 9.49
C ARG A 573 25.30 19.95 7.97
N LYS A 574 24.32 19.39 7.27
CA LYS A 574 24.23 19.46 5.79
C LYS A 574 24.19 20.90 5.29
N ILE A 575 23.36 21.74 5.92
CA ILE A 575 23.20 23.15 5.55
C ILE A 575 24.48 23.94 5.88
N TYR A 576 25.09 23.70 7.04
CA TYR A 576 26.39 24.28 7.40
C TYR A 576 27.46 23.92 6.36
N GLN A 577 27.55 22.66 5.96
CA GLN A 577 28.53 22.18 4.99
C GLN A 577 28.35 22.82 3.61
N TRP A 578 27.11 23.04 3.22
CA TRP A 578 26.78 23.69 1.96
C TRP A 578 27.19 25.17 1.95
N PHE A 579 26.81 25.92 2.99
CA PHE A 579 26.96 27.38 2.99
C PHE A 579 28.28 27.90 3.60
N VAL A 580 28.86 27.17 4.55
CA VAL A 580 30.03 27.61 5.31
C VAL A 580 31.26 26.82 4.90
N TYR A 581 31.37 25.58 5.40
CA TYR A 581 32.59 24.81 5.30
C TYR A 581 32.38 23.30 5.44
N TYR A 582 33.17 22.54 4.69
CA TYR A 582 33.05 21.08 4.61
C TYR A 582 33.27 20.36 5.95
N ASN A 583 34.21 20.84 6.78
CA ASN A 583 34.41 20.32 8.14
C ASN A 583 33.59 21.17 9.13
N PRO A 584 32.45 20.67 9.64
CA PRO A 584 31.55 21.47 10.45
C PRO A 584 32.11 21.74 11.86
N ASP A 585 31.83 22.92 12.40
CA ASP A 585 31.96 23.16 13.84
C ASP A 585 30.72 22.57 14.53
N GLU A 586 30.92 21.51 15.32
CA GLU A 586 29.83 20.80 15.99
C GLU A 586 29.08 21.68 17.01
N GLN A 587 29.71 22.70 17.61
CA GLN A 587 28.99 23.65 18.47
C GLN A 587 28.04 24.54 17.67
N ALA A 588 28.45 24.94 16.47
CA ALA A 588 27.60 25.69 15.56
C ALA A 588 26.45 24.82 15.02
N VAL A 589 26.73 23.55 14.71
CA VAL A 589 25.71 22.57 14.29
C VAL A 589 24.67 22.37 15.38
N ASP A 590 25.08 22.17 16.63
CA ASP A 590 24.16 22.00 17.76
C ASP A 590 23.25 23.22 17.92
N ALA A 591 23.81 24.43 17.88
CA ALA A 591 23.04 25.65 18.02
C ALA A 591 22.08 25.91 16.83
N LEU A 592 22.45 25.52 15.61
CA LEU A 592 21.55 25.55 14.45
C LEU A 592 20.43 24.50 14.56
N ALA A 593 20.76 23.31 15.06
CA ALA A 593 19.79 22.24 15.30
C ALA A 593 18.76 22.64 16.37
N ASP A 594 19.19 23.32 17.43
CA ASP A 594 18.30 23.89 18.44
C ASP A 594 17.31 24.87 17.82
N ILE A 595 17.78 25.76 16.93
CA ILE A 595 16.91 26.72 16.22
C ILE A 595 15.87 26.00 15.37
N LEU A 596 16.24 24.94 14.64
CA LEU A 596 15.27 24.13 13.88
C LEU A 596 14.20 23.55 14.81
N ARG A 597 14.59 22.90 15.90
CA ARG A 597 13.66 22.27 16.83
C ARG A 597 12.73 23.27 17.52
N GLU A 598 13.25 24.43 17.91
CA GLU A 598 12.48 25.50 18.56
C GLU A 598 11.46 26.14 17.61
N ASN A 599 11.69 26.06 16.30
CA ASN A 599 10.83 26.63 15.26
C ASN A 599 10.11 25.54 14.44
N ASP A 600 9.88 24.36 15.03
CA ASP A 600 9.12 23.26 14.40
C ASP A 600 9.65 22.86 13.01
N TYR A 601 10.97 22.91 12.82
CA TYR A 601 11.67 22.62 11.56
C TYR A 601 11.34 23.56 10.38
N GLU A 602 10.82 24.75 10.64
CA GLU A 602 10.89 25.85 9.68
C GLU A 602 12.36 26.19 9.41
N ILE A 603 12.79 26.12 8.14
CA ILE A 603 14.21 26.32 7.80
C ILE A 603 14.63 27.78 7.87
N LYS A 604 13.70 28.70 7.60
CA LYS A 604 13.99 30.14 7.45
C LYS A 604 14.63 30.77 8.70
N PRO A 605 14.15 30.55 9.94
CA PRO A 605 14.81 31.06 11.14
C PRO A 605 16.26 30.59 11.29
N MET A 606 16.54 29.35 10.93
CA MET A 606 17.90 28.80 10.99
C MET A 606 18.81 29.45 9.92
N LEU A 607 18.33 29.61 8.69
CA LEU A 607 19.08 30.28 7.63
C LEU A 607 19.34 31.76 7.95
N GLU A 608 18.34 32.46 8.49
CA GLU A 608 18.50 33.83 8.97
C GLU A 608 19.57 33.91 10.06
N ALA A 609 19.52 32.98 11.01
CA ALA A 609 20.51 32.90 12.07
C ALA A 609 21.92 32.60 11.54
N LEU A 610 22.04 31.74 10.53
CA LEU A 610 23.32 31.44 9.89
C LEU A 610 23.87 32.67 9.15
N PHE A 611 23.10 33.25 8.24
CA PHE A 611 23.56 34.32 7.34
C PHE A 611 23.79 35.65 8.04
N LYS A 612 23.22 35.87 9.23
CA LYS A 612 23.47 37.05 10.06
C LYS A 612 24.55 36.82 11.14
N SER A 613 25.23 35.67 11.16
CA SER A 613 26.19 35.32 12.22
C SER A 613 27.61 35.80 11.90
N GLU A 614 28.39 36.16 12.91
CA GLU A 614 29.83 36.44 12.75
C GLU A 614 30.57 35.25 12.16
N LEU A 615 30.19 34.03 12.57
CA LEU A 615 30.72 32.76 12.08
C LEU A 615 30.64 32.65 10.55
N PHE A 616 29.51 32.98 9.95
CA PHE A 616 29.35 32.91 8.50
C PHE A 616 30.30 33.86 7.75
N PHE A 617 30.69 34.95 8.40
CA PHE A 617 31.62 35.95 7.88
C PHE A 617 33.04 35.80 8.43
N ASP A 618 33.41 34.68 9.06
CA ASP A 618 34.78 34.46 9.54
C ASP A 618 35.78 34.53 8.37
N GLU A 619 36.95 35.15 8.59
CA GLU A 619 37.97 35.32 7.55
C GLU A 619 38.45 33.98 6.98
N ASN A 620 38.39 32.90 7.77
CA ASN A 620 38.74 31.56 7.33
C ASN A 620 37.80 31.02 6.23
N PHE A 621 36.56 31.50 6.16
CA PHE A 621 35.55 31.03 5.20
C PHE A 621 35.30 31.97 4.03
N ARG A 622 35.86 33.19 4.09
CA ARG A 622 35.81 34.17 3.01
C ARG A 622 36.68 33.70 1.84
N GLY A 623 36.04 33.26 0.76
CA GLY A 623 36.73 32.97 -0.50
C GLY A 623 37.43 34.22 -1.05
N ALA A 624 38.49 34.03 -1.84
CA ALA A 624 39.29 35.12 -2.43
C ALA A 624 38.48 36.09 -3.33
#